data_AF-A0A938IHS2-F1
#
_entry.id   AF-A0A938IHS2-F1
#
_cell.length_a   1.000
_cell.length_b   1.000
_cell.length_c   1.000
_cell.angle_alpha   90.00
_cell.angle_beta   90.00
_cell.angle_gamma   90.00
#
_symmetry.space_group_name_H-M   'P 1'
#
loop_
_entity.id
_entity.type
_entity.pdbx_description
1 polymer ?
#
loop_
_entity_poly.entity_id
_entity_poly.type
_entity_poly.pdbx_seq_one_letter_code
_entity_poly.pdbx_strand_id
1 'polypeptide(L)'
;MAKQGPRGGPAPRIDFEIDFEIAVPPASGAVERRQTFWNALAERIRESSCLRSRRIDAIDRAIDAGLCVADWPECPVHAERIGRRILLAPASLLRTRCVGLLSSHLGSAPDRTMRWFEGMRAAMEASGPLVVARSATCAPWASHWADRTGRPCFQVDVGRGDPGPRGLRWLVDTVSRWSVDRRVDRAHVSPPIAGSGRGLVSEADACVLAIAGVCFVLKLRPRGRLAPLVREHLASGSPPELRLAIGPELVPPDVANELVAQGAAVWRSFPASPVRRVLRAARVPRVRSVARRSHDRALIHCTRERRGPWPGQSIDDYRDDLIWDRPSADHGALAALLRILASRGITASADGIRGGVPVVCLTDVPLSRLGGLHRYRAHRRRWDFAPFGMGFDRDWLRAIGARPVIYGDDASWNRLDPGERFLFQRAATTRGRCAWSEEREWRVAQSIDLTRVPDDAAFVFTADDESAAFARYVSRWPVVVVGEKWRGA
;
A
#
# COMPACT_ATOMS: atom_id res chain seq x y z
N MET A 1 -52.84 -9.02 -38.89
CA MET A 1 -51.69 -8.65 -39.75
C MET A 1 -50.46 -8.47 -38.88
N ALA A 2 -49.56 -9.45 -38.85
CA ALA A 2 -48.29 -9.40 -38.13
C ALA A 2 -47.15 -9.58 -39.14
N LYS A 3 -46.19 -8.66 -39.19
CA LYS A 3 -44.99 -8.76 -40.04
C LYS A 3 -43.85 -9.35 -39.19
N GLN A 4 -43.44 -10.57 -39.54
CA GLN A 4 -42.19 -11.18 -39.05
C GLN A 4 -41.01 -10.62 -39.87
N GLY A 5 -40.02 -10.05 -39.18
CA GLY A 5 -38.72 -9.69 -39.76
C GLY A 5 -37.72 -10.85 -39.68
N PRO A 6 -36.72 -10.92 -40.58
CA PRO A 6 -35.83 -12.07 -40.70
C PRO A 6 -34.84 -12.14 -39.53
N ARG A 7 -34.73 -13.32 -38.93
CA ARG A 7 -33.70 -13.65 -37.95
C ARG A 7 -32.36 -13.82 -38.67
N GLY A 8 -31.41 -12.91 -38.43
CA GLY A 8 -30.01 -13.08 -38.84
C GLY A 8 -29.38 -14.24 -38.06
N GLY A 9 -28.91 -15.26 -38.79
CA GLY A 9 -28.13 -16.35 -38.20
C GLY A 9 -26.74 -15.87 -37.73
N PRO A 10 -26.13 -16.54 -36.74
CA PRO A 10 -24.78 -16.19 -36.29
C PRO A 10 -23.77 -16.39 -37.42
N ALA A 11 -22.88 -15.41 -37.60
CA ALA A 11 -21.77 -15.49 -38.55
C ALA A 11 -20.85 -16.68 -38.21
N PRO A 12 -20.25 -17.35 -39.21
CA PRO A 12 -19.38 -18.49 -38.99
C PRO A 12 -18.17 -18.09 -38.13
N ARG A 13 -17.98 -18.80 -37.02
CA ARG A 13 -16.72 -18.79 -36.27
C ARG A 13 -15.71 -19.60 -37.09
N ILE A 14 -14.71 -18.92 -37.64
CA ILE A 14 -13.56 -19.57 -38.25
C ILE A 14 -12.55 -19.78 -37.12
N ASP A 15 -12.55 -20.99 -36.56
CA ASP A 15 -11.54 -21.43 -35.60
C ASP A 15 -10.33 -21.94 -36.40
N PHE A 16 -9.26 -21.16 -36.44
CA PHE A 16 -7.97 -21.62 -36.94
C PHE A 16 -7.24 -22.32 -35.79
N GLU A 17 -7.20 -23.64 -35.82
CA GLU A 17 -6.26 -24.45 -35.04
C GLU A 17 -4.87 -24.28 -35.66
N ILE A 18 -3.96 -23.63 -34.93
CA ILE A 18 -2.56 -23.52 -35.33
C ILE A 18 -1.77 -24.30 -34.29
N ASP A 19 -1.28 -25.48 -34.67
CA ASP A 19 -0.39 -26.28 -33.85
C ASP A 19 0.99 -25.63 -33.77
N PHE A 20 1.43 -25.36 -32.55
CA PHE A 20 2.73 -24.77 -32.26
C PHE A 20 3.75 -25.86 -31.92
N GLU A 21 4.32 -26.51 -32.95
CA GLU A 21 5.62 -27.19 -32.79
C GLU A 21 6.73 -26.21 -33.15
N ILE A 22 7.39 -25.66 -32.12
CA ILE A 22 8.67 -24.96 -32.28
C ILE A 22 9.75 -25.99 -31.97
N ALA A 23 10.48 -26.45 -32.99
CA ALA A 23 11.62 -27.34 -32.82
C ALA A 23 12.72 -26.61 -32.00
N VAL A 24 13.02 -27.13 -30.82
CA VAL A 24 14.05 -26.59 -29.92
C VAL A 24 15.37 -27.31 -30.18
N PRO A 25 16.47 -26.61 -30.54
CA PRO A 25 17.78 -27.24 -30.74
C PRO A 25 18.49 -27.58 -29.41
N PRO A 26 19.41 -28.57 -29.39
CA PRO A 26 20.07 -29.08 -28.18
C PRO A 26 21.05 -28.10 -27.50
N ALA A 27 21.48 -28.44 -26.28
CA ALA A 27 21.97 -27.51 -25.26
C ALA A 27 23.45 -27.07 -25.40
N SER A 28 23.70 -26.01 -26.18
CA SER A 28 24.84 -25.08 -26.02
C SER A 28 24.57 -23.76 -26.77
N GLY A 29 25.00 -22.59 -26.26
CA GLY A 29 24.86 -21.29 -26.93
C GLY A 29 23.58 -20.50 -26.61
N ALA A 30 23.47 -19.93 -25.39
CA ALA A 30 22.26 -19.18 -24.96
C ALA A 30 21.97 -17.92 -25.79
N VAL A 31 23.01 -17.24 -26.31
CA VAL A 31 22.85 -16.03 -27.14
C VAL A 31 22.37 -16.40 -28.54
N GLU A 32 22.97 -17.43 -29.17
CA GLU A 32 22.56 -17.94 -30.49
C GLU A 32 21.13 -18.50 -30.45
N ARG A 33 20.76 -19.26 -29.41
CA ARG A 33 19.38 -19.74 -29.22
C ARG A 33 18.35 -18.62 -29.17
N ARG A 34 18.68 -17.50 -28.52
CA ARG A 34 17.80 -16.33 -28.47
C ARG A 34 17.62 -15.73 -29.87
N GLN A 35 18.71 -15.51 -30.60
CA GLN A 35 18.64 -14.94 -31.95
C GLN A 35 17.87 -15.84 -32.93
N THR A 36 18.07 -17.16 -32.88
CA THR A 36 17.35 -18.11 -33.74
C THR A 36 15.86 -18.14 -33.43
N PHE A 37 15.47 -18.19 -32.15
CA PHE A 37 14.08 -18.08 -31.74
C PHE A 37 13.45 -16.77 -32.21
N TRP A 38 14.18 -15.65 -32.13
CA TRP A 38 13.73 -14.34 -32.61
C TRP A 38 13.49 -14.32 -34.11
N ASN A 39 14.44 -14.81 -34.89
CA ASN A 39 14.33 -14.82 -36.34
C ASN A 39 13.11 -15.66 -36.76
N ALA A 40 12.91 -16.83 -36.15
CA ALA A 40 11.76 -17.70 -36.41
C ALA A 40 10.42 -17.04 -36.00
N LEU A 41 10.38 -16.33 -34.86
CA LEU A 41 9.17 -15.64 -34.43
C LEU A 41 8.86 -14.44 -35.33
N ALA A 42 9.88 -13.66 -35.72
CA ALA A 42 9.75 -12.50 -36.59
C ALA A 42 9.26 -12.91 -37.99
N GLU A 43 9.78 -14.01 -38.54
CA GLU A 43 9.35 -14.58 -39.81
C GLU A 43 7.87 -14.99 -39.76
N ARG A 44 7.45 -15.70 -38.72
CA ARG A 44 6.03 -16.06 -38.52
C ARG A 44 5.12 -14.85 -38.30
N ILE A 45 5.61 -13.81 -37.63
CA ILE A 45 4.86 -12.54 -37.49
C ILE A 45 4.66 -11.88 -38.86
N ARG A 46 5.67 -11.90 -39.73
CA ARG A 46 5.60 -11.37 -41.10
C ARG A 46 4.65 -12.16 -41.99
N GLU A 47 4.61 -13.48 -41.84
CA GLU A 47 3.68 -14.37 -42.57
C GLU A 47 2.22 -14.19 -42.14
N SER A 48 1.98 -13.76 -40.90
CA SER A 48 0.62 -13.54 -40.40
C SER A 48 0.05 -12.21 -40.93
N SER A 49 -0.73 -12.30 -42.02
CA SER A 49 -1.38 -11.17 -42.72
C SER A 49 -2.24 -10.25 -41.83
N CYS A 50 -2.59 -10.69 -40.61
CA CYS A 50 -3.34 -9.91 -39.62
C CYS A 50 -2.47 -8.95 -38.78
N LEU A 51 -1.14 -9.06 -38.81
CA LEU A 51 -0.19 -8.21 -38.09
C LEU A 51 0.40 -7.15 -39.03
N ARG A 52 -0.25 -5.98 -39.10
CA ARG A 52 0.20 -4.82 -39.92
C ARG A 52 1.66 -4.42 -39.61
N SER A 53 2.40 -4.01 -40.65
CA SER A 53 3.81 -3.53 -40.60
C SER A 53 4.17 -2.65 -39.39
N ARG A 54 3.30 -1.71 -38.99
CA ARG A 54 3.53 -0.83 -37.81
C ARG A 54 3.82 -1.56 -36.48
N ARG A 55 3.39 -2.83 -36.35
CA ARG A 55 3.59 -3.65 -35.14
C ARG A 55 4.96 -4.33 -35.13
N ILE A 56 5.50 -4.67 -36.31
CA ILE A 56 6.86 -5.21 -36.45
C ILE A 56 7.87 -4.12 -36.10
N ASP A 57 7.68 -2.90 -36.63
CA ASP A 57 8.56 -1.77 -36.31
C ASP A 57 8.59 -1.45 -34.80
N ALA A 58 7.48 -1.69 -34.07
CA ALA A 58 7.44 -1.49 -32.63
C ALA A 58 8.27 -2.54 -31.88
N ILE A 59 8.30 -3.77 -32.37
CA ILE A 59 9.12 -4.86 -31.83
C ILE A 59 10.59 -4.61 -32.10
N ASP A 60 10.95 -4.29 -33.34
CA ASP A 60 12.33 -4.00 -33.72
C ASP A 60 12.88 -2.81 -32.89
N ARG A 61 12.12 -1.71 -32.78
CA ARG A 61 12.51 -0.58 -31.90
C ARG A 61 12.69 -0.97 -30.44
N ALA A 62 11.87 -1.88 -29.93
CA ALA A 62 11.98 -2.30 -28.53
C ALA A 62 13.24 -3.17 -28.32
N ILE A 63 13.55 -4.04 -29.27
CA ILE A 63 14.79 -4.84 -29.28
C ILE A 63 16.02 -3.93 -29.38
N ASP A 64 16.01 -2.96 -30.29
CA ASP A 64 17.07 -1.95 -30.43
C ASP A 64 17.26 -1.14 -29.14
N ALA A 65 16.19 -0.94 -28.37
CA ALA A 65 16.23 -0.32 -27.05
C ALA A 65 16.73 -1.26 -25.92
N GLY A 66 17.21 -2.46 -26.25
CA GLY A 66 17.80 -3.42 -25.32
C GLY A 66 16.80 -4.41 -24.69
N LEU A 67 15.57 -4.50 -25.24
CA LEU A 67 14.60 -5.48 -24.81
C LEU A 67 14.98 -6.86 -25.32
N CYS A 68 15.10 -7.82 -24.42
CA CYS A 68 15.26 -9.22 -24.76
C CYS A 68 13.91 -9.90 -24.66
N VAL A 69 13.70 -10.90 -25.50
CA VAL A 69 12.65 -11.84 -25.25
C VAL A 69 13.18 -13.27 -25.28
N ALA A 70 12.60 -14.13 -24.47
CA ALA A 70 13.07 -15.48 -24.23
C ALA A 70 11.90 -16.43 -24.04
N ASP A 71 12.05 -17.64 -24.56
CA ASP A 71 11.30 -18.79 -24.10
C ASP A 71 11.75 -19.11 -22.66
N TRP A 72 10.78 -19.20 -21.76
CA TRP A 72 11.04 -19.16 -20.34
C TRP A 72 9.98 -19.98 -19.58
N PRO A 73 10.32 -20.63 -18.46
CA PRO A 73 11.61 -20.64 -17.78
C PRO A 73 12.61 -21.67 -18.34
N GLU A 74 13.90 -21.34 -18.26
CA GLU A 74 14.99 -22.24 -18.66
C GLU A 74 15.12 -23.46 -17.71
N CYS A 75 14.67 -23.33 -16.46
CA CYS A 75 14.65 -24.40 -15.46
C CYS A 75 13.42 -25.30 -15.66
N PRO A 76 13.59 -26.62 -15.86
CA PRO A 76 12.48 -27.56 -16.06
C PRO A 76 11.44 -27.52 -14.93
N VAL A 77 11.88 -27.44 -13.67
CA VAL A 77 10.94 -27.41 -12.53
C VAL A 77 10.08 -26.15 -12.53
N HIS A 78 10.65 -25.02 -12.94
CA HIS A 78 9.84 -23.81 -13.12
C HIS A 78 8.89 -23.97 -14.31
N ALA A 79 9.31 -24.63 -15.39
CA ALA A 79 8.49 -24.82 -16.58
C ALA A 79 7.28 -25.70 -16.28
N GLU A 80 7.45 -26.76 -15.49
CA GLU A 80 6.35 -27.58 -14.97
C GLU A 80 5.40 -26.77 -14.09
N ARG A 81 5.93 -25.86 -13.28
CA ARG A 81 5.14 -25.09 -12.32
C ARG A 81 4.32 -23.99 -12.98
N ILE A 82 4.97 -23.09 -13.71
CA ILE A 82 4.34 -21.90 -14.27
C ILE A 82 3.92 -22.07 -15.73
N GLY A 83 4.25 -23.20 -16.35
CA GLY A 83 4.13 -23.42 -17.79
C GLY A 83 5.24 -22.74 -18.57
N ARG A 84 5.44 -23.17 -19.83
CA ARG A 84 6.28 -22.43 -20.79
C ARG A 84 5.64 -21.09 -21.11
N ARG A 85 6.42 -20.03 -21.20
CA ARG A 85 5.98 -18.64 -21.34
C ARG A 85 7.00 -17.85 -22.16
N ILE A 86 6.55 -16.71 -22.66
CA ILE A 86 7.40 -15.71 -23.29
C ILE A 86 7.73 -14.66 -22.23
N LEU A 87 9.01 -14.50 -21.90
CA LEU A 87 9.51 -13.44 -21.04
C LEU A 87 10.05 -12.30 -21.91
N LEU A 88 9.49 -11.12 -21.77
CA LEU A 88 9.91 -9.88 -22.41
C LEU A 88 10.48 -8.94 -21.35
N ALA A 89 11.80 -8.74 -21.32
CA ALA A 89 12.47 -8.00 -20.26
C ALA A 89 13.79 -7.36 -20.73
N PRO A 90 14.30 -6.32 -20.05
CA PRO A 90 15.58 -5.72 -20.40
C PRO A 90 16.72 -6.73 -20.32
N ALA A 91 17.70 -6.61 -21.21
CA ALA A 91 18.87 -7.51 -21.24
C ALA A 91 19.61 -7.57 -19.89
N SER A 92 19.61 -6.47 -19.13
CA SER A 92 20.20 -6.38 -17.79
C SER A 92 19.57 -7.38 -16.81
N LEU A 93 18.25 -7.59 -16.86
CA LEU A 93 17.56 -8.58 -16.01
C LEU A 93 18.08 -9.99 -16.27
N LEU A 94 18.26 -10.36 -17.55
CA LEU A 94 18.63 -11.72 -17.94
C LEU A 94 20.12 -12.03 -17.75
N ARG A 95 20.96 -11.01 -17.58
CA ARG A 95 22.41 -11.15 -17.45
C ARG A 95 22.90 -11.03 -16.01
N THR A 96 22.07 -10.53 -15.11
CA THR A 96 22.46 -10.26 -13.73
C THR A 96 21.74 -11.20 -12.78
N ARG A 97 22.45 -11.66 -11.74
CA ARG A 97 21.82 -12.41 -10.66
C ARG A 97 20.94 -11.46 -9.87
N CYS A 98 19.64 -11.59 -10.09
CA CYS A 98 18.63 -10.75 -9.47
C CYS A 98 18.23 -11.25 -8.09
N VAL A 99 17.67 -10.34 -7.29
CA VAL A 99 17.13 -10.63 -5.97
C VAL A 99 15.63 -10.43 -5.96
N GLY A 100 14.91 -11.50 -5.66
CA GLY A 100 13.47 -11.47 -5.55
C GLY A 100 13.05 -10.96 -4.17
N LEU A 101 12.05 -10.08 -4.14
CA LEU A 101 11.42 -9.67 -2.90
C LEU A 101 9.96 -10.13 -2.88
N LEU A 102 9.66 -11.02 -1.93
CA LEU A 102 8.36 -11.63 -1.75
C LEU A 102 7.74 -11.15 -0.45
N SER A 103 6.48 -10.74 -0.52
CA SER A 103 5.75 -10.28 0.65
C SER A 103 4.26 -10.51 0.49
N SER A 104 3.66 -11.13 1.50
CA SER A 104 2.20 -11.07 1.69
C SER A 104 1.73 -9.62 1.80
N HIS A 105 0.45 -9.39 1.51
CA HIS A 105 -0.18 -8.06 1.57
C HIS A 105 0.15 -7.32 2.87
N LEU A 106 0.71 -6.11 2.78
CA LEU A 106 1.13 -5.34 3.96
C LEU A 106 -0.03 -4.93 4.85
N GLY A 107 -1.14 -4.53 4.23
CA GLY A 107 -2.36 -4.08 4.90
C GLY A 107 -2.74 -2.69 4.38
N SER A 108 -3.70 -2.04 5.04
CA SER A 108 -4.07 -0.64 4.76
C SER A 108 -3.31 0.38 5.61
N ALA A 109 -2.41 -0.07 6.48
CA ALA A 109 -1.62 0.74 7.41
C ALA A 109 -0.16 0.26 7.38
N PRO A 110 0.58 0.57 6.30
CA PRO A 110 1.97 0.13 6.13
C PRO A 110 2.91 0.75 7.18
N ASP A 111 2.57 1.92 7.70
CA ASP A 111 3.21 2.60 8.85
C ASP A 111 3.29 1.72 10.10
N ARG A 112 2.36 0.77 10.28
CA ARG A 112 2.40 -0.22 11.37
C ARG A 112 3.33 -1.40 11.10
N THR A 113 4.08 -1.38 10.00
CA THR A 113 4.98 -2.47 9.60
C THR A 113 6.41 -1.97 9.45
N MET A 114 6.90 -1.14 10.38
CA MET A 114 8.25 -0.57 10.30
C MET A 114 9.36 -1.62 10.23
N ARG A 115 9.18 -2.78 10.88
CA ARG A 115 10.11 -3.93 10.75
C ARG A 115 10.17 -4.49 9.33
N TRP A 116 9.07 -4.38 8.59
CA TRP A 116 9.05 -4.77 7.19
C TRP A 116 9.93 -3.84 6.35
N PHE A 117 9.84 -2.51 6.57
CA PHE A 117 10.72 -1.55 5.87
C PHE A 117 12.19 -1.72 6.25
N GLU A 118 12.48 -2.03 7.53
CA GLU A 118 13.83 -2.37 7.98
C GLU A 118 14.38 -3.62 7.26
N GLY A 119 13.57 -4.67 7.15
CA GLY A 119 13.90 -5.86 6.36
C GLY A 119 14.03 -5.57 4.87
N MET A 120 13.19 -4.69 4.32
CA MET A 120 13.28 -4.29 2.92
C MET A 120 14.60 -3.60 2.61
N ARG A 121 14.97 -2.57 3.39
CA ARG A 121 16.24 -1.86 3.25
C ARG A 121 17.43 -2.81 3.30
N ALA A 122 17.48 -3.66 4.33
CA ALA A 122 18.59 -4.59 4.51
C ALA A 122 18.70 -5.64 3.39
N ALA A 123 17.57 -6.12 2.85
CA ALA A 123 17.58 -7.08 1.73
C ALA A 123 18.10 -6.41 0.44
N MET A 124 17.68 -5.17 0.23
CA MET A 124 18.05 -4.37 -0.94
C MET A 124 19.50 -3.90 -0.89
N GLU A 125 20.03 -3.56 0.28
CA GLU A 125 21.44 -3.16 0.45
C GLU A 125 22.41 -4.31 0.16
N ALA A 126 22.07 -5.53 0.59
CA ALA A 126 22.92 -6.71 0.55
C ALA A 126 23.15 -7.29 -0.85
N SER A 127 22.48 -6.78 -1.90
CA SER A 127 22.32 -7.57 -3.12
C SER A 127 22.26 -6.77 -4.44
N GLY A 128 22.24 -7.52 -5.56
CA GLY A 128 22.13 -7.02 -6.94
C GLY A 128 20.75 -6.47 -7.30
N PRO A 129 20.42 -6.36 -8.61
CA PRO A 129 19.16 -5.81 -9.08
C PRO A 129 17.93 -6.49 -8.47
N LEU A 130 16.91 -5.69 -8.13
CA LEU A 130 15.73 -6.19 -7.45
C LEU A 130 14.66 -6.65 -8.45
N VAL A 131 13.92 -7.71 -8.11
CA VAL A 131 12.77 -8.21 -8.86
C VAL A 131 11.57 -8.34 -7.92
N VAL A 132 10.45 -7.73 -8.29
CA VAL A 132 9.20 -7.77 -7.52
C VAL A 132 8.01 -8.03 -8.44
N ALA A 133 6.99 -8.72 -7.95
CA ALA A 133 5.74 -8.85 -8.68
C ALA A 133 5.04 -7.49 -8.71
N ARG A 134 4.67 -6.99 -9.89
CA ARG A 134 4.01 -5.69 -10.07
C ARG A 134 2.74 -5.54 -9.24
N SER A 135 2.00 -6.63 -9.09
CA SER A 135 0.75 -6.67 -8.33
C SER A 135 0.94 -6.80 -6.81
N ALA A 136 2.18 -7.02 -6.34
CA ALA A 136 2.46 -7.13 -4.92
C ALA A 136 2.38 -5.76 -4.24
N THR A 137 1.91 -5.75 -2.99
CA THR A 137 1.84 -4.51 -2.20
C THR A 137 3.21 -3.91 -1.89
N CYS A 138 4.29 -4.70 -2.03
CA CYS A 138 5.66 -4.24 -1.85
C CYS A 138 6.21 -3.49 -3.07
N ALA A 139 5.64 -3.68 -4.27
CA ALA A 139 6.20 -3.14 -5.51
C ALA A 139 6.33 -1.61 -5.53
N PRO A 140 5.33 -0.81 -5.06
CA PRO A 140 5.49 0.64 -5.03
C PRO A 140 6.61 1.12 -4.11
N TRP A 141 6.88 0.40 -3.01
CA TRP A 141 7.95 0.73 -2.07
C TRP A 141 9.32 0.35 -2.61
N ALA A 142 9.39 -0.81 -3.26
CA ALA A 142 10.60 -1.30 -3.90
C ALA A 142 11.05 -0.41 -5.07
N SER A 143 10.12 0.02 -5.93
CA SER A 143 10.43 0.96 -7.01
C SER A 143 10.82 2.32 -6.48
N HIS A 144 10.11 2.84 -5.47
CA HIS A 144 10.46 4.13 -4.85
C HIS A 144 11.87 4.11 -4.24
N TRP A 145 12.24 3.03 -3.54
CA TRP A 145 13.59 2.87 -3.00
C TRP A 145 14.65 2.83 -4.12
N ALA A 146 14.37 2.07 -5.18
CA ALA A 146 15.25 1.94 -6.34
C ALA A 146 15.49 3.29 -7.03
N ASP A 147 14.42 4.07 -7.24
CA ASP A 147 14.48 5.43 -7.79
C ASP A 147 15.35 6.35 -6.92
N ARG A 148 15.18 6.29 -5.59
CA ARG A 148 15.93 7.12 -4.64
C ARG A 148 17.41 6.73 -4.51
N THR A 149 17.75 5.48 -4.80
CA THR A 149 19.12 4.94 -4.63
C THR A 149 19.87 4.74 -5.95
N GLY A 150 19.20 4.95 -7.09
CA GLY A 150 19.76 4.70 -8.41
C GLY A 150 20.03 3.22 -8.69
N ARG A 151 19.39 2.30 -7.96
CA ARG A 151 19.55 0.85 -8.17
C ARG A 151 18.46 0.32 -9.11
N PRO A 152 18.75 -0.67 -9.98
CA PRO A 152 17.72 -1.23 -10.84
C PRO A 152 16.68 -2.04 -10.06
N CYS A 153 15.40 -1.86 -10.41
CA CYS A 153 14.27 -2.61 -9.87
C CYS A 153 13.33 -3.01 -11.00
N PHE A 154 13.18 -4.32 -11.18
CA PHE A 154 12.37 -4.93 -12.21
C PHE A 154 11.00 -5.33 -11.66
N GLN A 155 9.93 -4.81 -12.27
CA GLN A 155 8.56 -5.21 -11.93
C GLN A 155 8.05 -6.29 -12.88
N VAL A 156 7.74 -7.47 -12.36
CA VAL A 156 7.20 -8.61 -13.11
C VAL A 156 5.68 -8.47 -13.26
N ASP A 157 5.23 -8.37 -14.50
CA ASP A 157 3.83 -8.24 -14.89
C ASP A 157 3.42 -9.44 -15.74
N VAL A 158 2.49 -10.24 -15.23
CA VAL A 158 2.03 -11.46 -15.89
C VAL A 158 0.76 -11.16 -16.67
N GLY A 159 0.80 -11.42 -17.98
CA GLY A 159 -0.34 -11.29 -18.87
C GLY A 159 -1.53 -12.11 -18.37
N ARG A 160 -2.73 -11.53 -18.45
CA ARG A 160 -3.98 -12.22 -18.13
C ARG A 160 -4.65 -12.71 -19.41
N GLY A 161 -5.27 -13.89 -19.35
CA GLY A 161 -6.13 -14.41 -20.42
C GLY A 161 -5.66 -15.75 -20.99
N ASP A 162 -6.48 -16.28 -21.90
CA ASP A 162 -6.27 -17.58 -22.53
C ASP A 162 -5.13 -17.51 -23.58
N PRO A 163 -4.10 -18.37 -23.47
CA PRO A 163 -2.90 -18.40 -24.31
C PRO A 163 -3.07 -18.98 -25.72
N GLY A 164 -4.27 -18.99 -26.32
CA GLY A 164 -4.47 -19.51 -27.69
C GLY A 164 -3.60 -18.81 -28.77
N PRO A 165 -3.99 -18.75 -30.06
CA PRO A 165 -3.23 -18.01 -31.10
C PRO A 165 -2.97 -16.50 -30.81
N ARG A 166 -3.35 -16.03 -29.63
CA ARG A 166 -3.18 -14.72 -29.01
C ARG A 166 -1.88 -14.52 -28.24
N GLY A 167 -0.99 -15.51 -28.07
CA GLY A 167 0.33 -15.27 -27.44
C GLY A 167 1.13 -14.18 -28.17
N LEU A 168 1.13 -14.23 -29.51
CA LEU A 168 1.69 -13.19 -30.37
C LEU A 168 0.96 -11.85 -30.26
N ARG A 169 -0.38 -11.89 -30.14
CA ARG A 169 -1.17 -10.68 -29.93
C ARG A 169 -0.84 -10.01 -28.59
N TRP A 170 -0.68 -10.80 -27.52
CA TRP A 170 -0.23 -10.31 -26.23
C TRP A 170 1.15 -9.67 -26.34
N LEU A 171 2.10 -10.33 -27.01
CA LEU A 171 3.45 -9.79 -27.21
C LEU A 171 3.39 -8.46 -27.96
N VAL A 172 2.71 -8.42 -29.10
CA VAL A 172 2.53 -7.21 -29.92
C VAL A 172 1.86 -6.09 -29.13
N ASP A 173 0.77 -6.37 -28.41
CA ASP A 173 0.04 -5.38 -27.63
C ASP A 173 0.88 -4.87 -26.45
N THR A 174 1.70 -5.75 -25.84
CA THR A 174 2.61 -5.41 -24.74
C THR A 174 3.75 -4.54 -25.23
N VAL A 175 4.42 -4.94 -26.32
CA VAL A 175 5.52 -4.16 -26.91
C VAL A 175 5.03 -2.83 -27.46
N SER A 176 3.85 -2.77 -28.07
CA SER A 176 3.27 -1.51 -28.54
C SER A 176 2.97 -0.53 -27.40
N ARG A 177 2.79 -1.03 -26.17
CA ARG A 177 2.59 -0.24 -24.95
C ARG A 177 3.88 -0.05 -24.16
N TRP A 178 4.97 -0.67 -24.60
CA TRP A 178 6.27 -0.52 -23.98
C TRP A 178 6.76 0.91 -24.24
N SER A 179 6.47 1.80 -23.30
CA SER A 179 7.11 3.11 -23.25
C SER A 179 8.51 2.93 -22.68
N VAL A 180 9.50 3.59 -23.28
CA VAL A 180 10.88 3.71 -22.75
C VAL A 180 10.90 4.62 -21.52
N ASP A 181 9.95 4.48 -20.61
CA ASP A 181 9.96 5.16 -19.33
C ASP A 181 11.06 4.50 -18.47
N ARG A 182 12.27 5.05 -18.56
CA ARG A 182 13.53 4.46 -18.07
C ARG A 182 13.61 4.31 -16.55
N ARG A 183 12.61 4.73 -15.78
CA ARG A 183 12.69 4.75 -14.31
C ARG A 183 12.31 3.41 -13.67
N VAL A 184 11.40 2.65 -14.27
CA VAL A 184 11.04 1.31 -13.76
C VAL A 184 11.11 0.32 -14.91
N ASP A 185 12.14 -0.51 -14.87
CA ASP A 185 12.28 -1.60 -15.82
C ASP A 185 11.16 -2.63 -15.58
N ARG A 186 10.38 -2.93 -16.62
CA ARG A 186 9.30 -3.90 -16.53
C ARG A 186 9.74 -5.23 -17.11
N ALA A 187 9.32 -6.33 -16.50
CA ALA A 187 9.44 -7.65 -17.10
C ALA A 187 8.03 -8.16 -17.36
N HIS A 188 7.68 -8.36 -18.63
CA HIS A 188 6.38 -8.89 -19.00
C HIS A 188 6.50 -10.39 -19.25
N VAL A 189 5.61 -11.16 -18.62
CA VAL A 189 5.55 -12.61 -18.79
C VAL A 189 4.22 -12.94 -19.45
N SER A 190 4.23 -13.70 -20.54
CA SER A 190 3.00 -14.10 -21.21
C SER A 190 2.18 -15.04 -20.33
N PRO A 191 0.89 -15.26 -20.65
CA PRO A 191 0.18 -16.45 -20.21
C PRO A 191 0.91 -17.76 -20.62
N PRO A 192 0.64 -18.92 -19.98
CA PRO A 192 1.29 -20.20 -20.30
C PRO A 192 1.03 -20.64 -21.75
N ILE A 193 2.05 -20.91 -22.54
CA ILE A 193 1.92 -21.47 -23.89
C ILE A 193 1.55 -22.96 -23.77
N ALA A 194 0.52 -23.40 -24.49
CA ALA A 194 0.13 -24.81 -24.66
C ALA A 194 -0.40 -25.57 -23.42
N GLY A 195 -1.36 -25.00 -22.68
CA GLY A 195 -2.16 -25.75 -21.69
C GLY A 195 -1.40 -26.33 -20.48
N SER A 196 -0.11 -26.02 -20.35
CA SER A 196 0.82 -26.65 -19.41
C SER A 196 0.93 -25.95 -18.04
N GLY A 197 0.06 -24.98 -17.75
CA GLY A 197 0.08 -24.25 -16.48
C GLY A 197 -0.98 -24.77 -15.50
N ARG A 198 -0.57 -25.17 -14.30
CA ARG A 198 -1.51 -25.19 -13.16
C ARG A 198 -1.92 -23.75 -12.89
N GLY A 199 -3.22 -23.48 -12.70
CA GLY A 199 -3.72 -22.16 -12.34
C GLY A 199 -3.21 -21.74 -10.96
N LEU A 200 -1.98 -21.24 -10.91
CA LEU A 200 -1.29 -20.97 -9.66
C LEU A 200 -1.93 -19.80 -8.94
N VAL A 201 -2.03 -19.96 -7.62
CA VAL A 201 -2.40 -18.89 -6.73
C VAL A 201 -1.21 -17.92 -6.64
N SER A 202 -1.24 -16.85 -7.44
CA SER A 202 -0.19 -15.81 -7.58
C SER A 202 0.94 -16.11 -8.59
N GLU A 203 0.57 -16.24 -9.88
CA GLU A 203 1.53 -16.46 -10.98
C GLU A 203 2.69 -15.45 -11.00
N ALA A 204 2.44 -14.19 -10.65
CA ALA A 204 3.48 -13.16 -10.64
C ALA A 204 4.57 -13.43 -9.60
N ASP A 205 4.21 -13.85 -8.39
CA ASP A 205 5.18 -14.22 -7.36
C ASP A 205 5.95 -15.49 -7.76
N ALA A 206 5.28 -16.45 -8.42
CA ALA A 206 5.91 -17.64 -8.96
C ALA A 206 6.95 -17.29 -10.05
N CYS A 207 6.69 -16.23 -10.81
CA CYS A 207 7.64 -15.71 -11.77
C CYS A 207 8.82 -14.99 -11.13
N VAL A 208 8.59 -14.22 -10.06
CA VAL A 208 9.69 -13.63 -9.27
C VAL A 208 10.62 -14.72 -8.74
N LEU A 209 10.07 -15.79 -8.18
CA LEU A 209 10.84 -16.96 -7.75
C LEU A 209 11.67 -17.51 -8.91
N ALA A 210 11.08 -17.73 -10.07
CA ALA A 210 11.78 -18.34 -11.20
C ALA A 210 12.82 -17.43 -11.90
N ILE A 211 12.76 -16.11 -11.68
CA ILE A 211 13.72 -15.14 -12.24
C ILE A 211 14.87 -14.87 -11.27
N ALA A 212 14.58 -14.80 -9.97
CA ALA A 212 15.57 -14.43 -8.97
C ALA A 212 16.59 -15.55 -8.71
N GLY A 213 17.81 -15.18 -8.31
CA GLY A 213 18.83 -16.12 -7.83
C GLY A 213 18.84 -16.30 -6.32
N VAL A 214 18.22 -15.37 -5.58
CA VAL A 214 17.93 -15.43 -4.13
C VAL A 214 16.62 -14.68 -3.91
N CYS A 215 15.73 -15.20 -3.06
CA CYS A 215 14.47 -14.55 -2.73
C CYS A 215 14.37 -14.25 -1.23
N PHE A 216 14.13 -12.99 -0.89
CA PHE A 216 13.81 -12.58 0.48
C PHE A 216 12.31 -12.60 0.70
N VAL A 217 11.86 -13.38 1.69
CA VAL A 217 10.48 -13.43 2.14
C VAL A 217 10.34 -12.57 3.39
N LEU A 218 9.84 -11.34 3.22
CA LEU A 218 9.74 -10.39 4.33
C LEU A 218 8.50 -10.57 5.18
N LYS A 219 7.37 -10.96 4.57
CA LYS A 219 6.12 -11.17 5.29
C LYS A 219 5.39 -12.36 4.73
N LEU A 220 5.01 -13.29 5.60
CA LEU A 220 4.29 -14.48 5.18
C LEU A 220 3.12 -14.75 6.12
N ARG A 221 1.90 -14.62 5.59
CA ARG A 221 0.69 -15.02 6.33
C ARG A 221 0.52 -16.53 6.19
N PRO A 222 0.36 -17.31 7.29
CA PRO A 222 0.30 -18.78 7.21
C PRO A 222 -0.77 -19.31 6.23
N ARG A 223 -1.90 -18.61 6.14
CA ARG A 223 -3.05 -18.91 5.26
C ARG A 223 -3.16 -17.96 4.06
N GLY A 224 -2.08 -17.24 3.74
CA GLY A 224 -2.03 -16.33 2.60
C GLY A 224 -1.74 -17.06 1.30
N ARG A 225 -1.97 -16.37 0.17
CA ARG A 225 -1.71 -16.90 -1.18
C ARG A 225 -0.24 -17.26 -1.45
N LEU A 226 0.68 -16.53 -0.84
CA LEU A 226 2.12 -16.74 -0.99
C LEU A 226 2.64 -17.97 -0.23
N ALA A 227 1.98 -18.37 0.86
CA ALA A 227 2.44 -19.47 1.70
C ALA A 227 2.47 -20.84 0.99
N PRO A 228 1.41 -21.30 0.28
CA PRO A 228 1.49 -22.55 -0.46
C PRO A 228 2.55 -22.49 -1.57
N LEU A 229 2.70 -21.36 -2.26
CA LEU A 229 3.72 -21.18 -3.30
C LEU A 229 5.15 -21.33 -2.74
N VAL A 230 5.42 -20.75 -1.56
CA VAL A 230 6.72 -20.87 -0.88
C VAL A 230 7.01 -22.32 -0.46
N ARG A 231 6.02 -23.02 0.09
CA ARG A 231 6.16 -24.44 0.48
C ARG A 231 6.39 -25.35 -0.72
N GLU A 232 5.60 -25.18 -1.76
CA GLU A 232 5.73 -25.93 -3.01
C GLU A 232 7.13 -25.73 -3.63
N HIS A 233 7.63 -24.49 -3.59
CA HIS A 233 8.97 -24.17 -4.06
C HIS A 233 10.08 -24.86 -3.27
N LEU A 234 9.98 -24.90 -1.94
CA LEU A 234 10.96 -25.58 -1.09
C LEU A 234 10.90 -27.10 -1.27
N ALA A 235 9.69 -27.66 -1.35
CA ALA A 235 9.48 -29.09 -1.59
C ALA A 235 10.07 -29.57 -2.92
N SER A 236 10.14 -28.70 -3.93
CA SER A 236 10.75 -29.02 -5.22
C SER A 236 12.28 -28.94 -5.22
N GLY A 237 12.91 -28.48 -4.13
CA GLY A 237 14.37 -28.32 -4.00
C GLY A 237 14.99 -27.39 -5.06
N SER A 238 14.17 -26.58 -5.72
CA SER A 238 14.61 -25.77 -6.85
C SER A 238 15.24 -24.46 -6.41
N PRO A 239 16.18 -23.88 -7.17
CA PRO A 239 16.58 -22.49 -6.97
C PRO A 239 15.38 -21.56 -7.18
N PRO A 240 15.35 -20.37 -6.57
CA PRO A 240 16.38 -19.74 -5.75
C PRO A 240 16.43 -20.15 -4.28
N GLU A 241 17.54 -19.82 -3.62
CA GLU A 241 17.62 -19.85 -2.16
C GLU A 241 16.56 -18.90 -1.56
N LEU A 242 15.76 -19.41 -0.61
CA LEU A 242 14.81 -18.59 0.15
C LEU A 242 15.41 -18.12 1.46
N ARG A 243 15.29 -16.81 1.72
CA ARG A 243 15.77 -16.13 2.92
C ARG A 243 14.61 -15.50 3.69
N LEU A 244 14.42 -15.93 4.94
CA LEU A 244 13.28 -15.53 5.75
C LEU A 244 13.65 -14.38 6.70
N ALA A 245 12.79 -13.35 6.75
CA ALA A 245 12.79 -12.35 7.80
C ALA A 245 11.82 -12.78 8.92
N ILE A 246 12.36 -13.22 10.06
CA ILE A 246 11.56 -13.79 11.15
C ILE A 246 11.10 -12.69 12.09
N GLY A 247 9.82 -12.70 12.45
CA GLY A 247 9.25 -11.78 13.42
C GLY A 247 7.72 -11.85 13.43
N PRO A 248 7.05 -11.38 14.51
CA PRO A 248 5.60 -11.49 14.64
C PRO A 248 4.81 -10.75 13.55
N GLU A 249 5.36 -9.66 13.00
CA GLU A 249 4.75 -8.89 11.91
C GLU A 249 5.25 -9.30 10.51
N LEU A 250 6.24 -10.20 10.46
CA LEU A 250 7.02 -10.61 9.30
C LEU A 250 6.67 -12.07 8.91
N VAL A 251 7.64 -12.99 8.96
CA VAL A 251 7.39 -14.43 8.97
C VAL A 251 7.27 -14.90 10.43
N PRO A 252 6.08 -15.35 10.88
CA PRO A 252 5.89 -15.85 12.23
C PRO A 252 6.87 -17.00 12.57
N PRO A 253 7.41 -17.08 13.80
CA PRO A 253 8.42 -18.08 14.15
C PRO A 253 8.00 -19.54 13.91
N ASP A 254 6.74 -19.87 14.16
CA ASP A 254 6.16 -21.20 13.90
C ASP A 254 6.21 -21.56 12.41
N VAL A 255 5.80 -20.64 11.54
CA VAL A 255 5.90 -20.79 10.08
C VAL A 255 7.36 -20.81 9.64
N ALA A 256 8.22 -19.98 10.21
CA ALA A 256 9.63 -19.93 9.86
C ALA A 256 10.33 -21.27 10.15
N ASN A 257 10.09 -21.86 11.32
CA ASN A 257 10.65 -23.17 11.69
C ASN A 257 10.22 -24.27 10.71
N GLU A 258 8.94 -24.27 10.31
CA GLU A 258 8.40 -25.19 9.31
C GLU A 258 9.15 -25.07 7.97
N LEU A 259 9.38 -23.84 7.48
CA LEU A 259 10.03 -23.59 6.21
C LEU A 259 11.55 -23.84 6.25
N VAL A 260 12.19 -23.56 7.39
CA VAL A 260 13.62 -23.86 7.59
C VAL A 260 13.86 -25.37 7.55
N ALA A 261 12.96 -26.16 8.15
CA ALA A 261 13.01 -27.63 8.05
C ALA A 261 12.87 -28.14 6.60
N GLN A 262 12.31 -27.33 5.70
CA GLN A 262 12.18 -27.61 4.26
C GLN A 262 13.31 -26.99 3.41
N GLY A 263 14.35 -26.43 4.04
CA GLY A 263 15.54 -25.90 3.34
C GLY A 263 15.58 -24.38 3.14
N ALA A 264 14.65 -23.61 3.72
CA ALA A 264 14.79 -22.15 3.76
C ALA A 264 15.90 -21.72 4.73
N ALA A 265 16.59 -20.62 4.42
CA ALA A 265 17.59 -20.02 5.30
C ALA A 265 16.97 -18.92 6.17
N VAL A 266 17.36 -18.88 7.45
CA VAL A 266 17.10 -17.72 8.31
C VAL A 266 18.05 -16.61 7.91
N TRP A 267 17.52 -15.48 7.48
CA TRP A 267 18.34 -14.33 7.11
C TRP A 267 18.48 -13.32 8.24
N ARG A 268 17.35 -12.92 8.85
CA ARG A 268 17.35 -11.98 9.96
C ARG A 268 16.20 -12.24 10.91
N SER A 269 16.49 -12.16 12.21
CA SER A 269 15.48 -12.18 13.27
C SER A 269 15.22 -10.75 13.75
N PHE A 270 13.95 -10.36 13.72
CA PHE A 270 13.48 -9.09 14.24
C PHE A 270 12.73 -9.39 15.54
N PRO A 271 13.30 -9.08 16.71
CA PRO A 271 12.57 -9.24 17.96
C PRO A 271 11.29 -8.39 17.90
N ALA A 272 10.27 -8.79 18.66
CA ALA A 272 9.06 -7.99 18.82
C ALA A 272 9.49 -6.56 19.15
N SER A 273 9.03 -5.60 18.35
CA SER A 273 9.47 -4.23 18.54
C SER A 273 9.00 -3.78 19.92
N PRO A 274 9.89 -3.33 20.83
CA PRO A 274 9.41 -2.54 21.95
C PRO A 274 8.74 -1.32 21.30
N VAL A 275 7.42 -1.17 21.49
CA VAL A 275 6.53 -0.19 20.84
C VAL A 275 6.92 1.29 21.13
N ARG A 276 8.14 1.57 21.58
CA ARG A 276 8.61 2.89 22.03
C ARG A 276 10.05 3.13 21.60
N ARG A 277 10.29 3.19 20.30
CA ARG A 277 11.57 3.60 19.73
C ARG A 277 11.38 4.86 18.93
N VAL A 278 11.32 5.99 19.62
CA VAL A 278 11.94 7.30 19.34
C VAL A 278 11.55 8.16 20.56
N LEU A 279 12.41 9.08 20.99
CA LEU A 279 12.19 10.05 22.08
C LEU A 279 12.65 9.61 23.49
N ARG A 280 13.78 8.91 23.61
CA ARG A 280 14.52 8.88 24.89
C ARG A 280 15.53 10.02 24.94
N ALA A 281 15.52 10.76 26.06
CA ALA A 281 16.56 11.67 26.57
C ALA A 281 16.52 13.19 26.25
N ALA A 282 15.35 13.81 26.04
CA ALA A 282 15.23 15.27 26.23
C ALA A 282 14.82 15.59 27.69
N ARG A 283 15.61 16.42 28.40
CA ARG A 283 15.23 16.91 29.74
C ARG A 283 13.95 17.74 29.61
N VAL A 284 12.89 17.30 30.28
CA VAL A 284 11.57 17.96 30.27
C VAL A 284 11.69 19.28 31.05
N PRO A 285 11.37 20.45 30.46
CA PRO A 285 11.28 21.70 31.19
C PRO A 285 10.24 21.58 32.32
N ARG A 286 10.54 22.12 33.52
CA ARG A 286 9.58 22.20 34.62
C ARG A 286 8.39 23.05 34.19
N VAL A 287 7.22 22.43 34.04
CA VAL A 287 5.97 23.07 33.64
C VAL A 287 5.38 23.86 34.80
N ARG A 288 4.91 25.08 34.53
CA ARG A 288 4.13 25.90 35.47
C ARG A 288 2.79 25.21 35.73
N SER A 289 2.45 24.94 36.99
CA SER A 289 1.11 24.46 37.35
C SER A 289 0.10 25.56 37.05
N VAL A 290 -0.74 25.36 36.03
CA VAL A 290 -1.87 26.26 35.77
C VAL A 290 -3.05 25.80 36.62
N ALA A 291 -3.73 26.76 37.26
CA ALA A 291 -4.93 26.51 38.06
C ALA A 291 -5.95 25.70 37.24
N ARG A 292 -6.56 24.68 37.85
CA ARG A 292 -7.58 23.82 37.22
C ARG A 292 -8.77 24.67 36.75
N ARG A 293 -8.78 25.11 35.49
CA ARG A 293 -10.03 25.51 34.84
C ARG A 293 -10.90 24.27 34.68
N SER A 294 -12.22 24.44 34.77
CA SER A 294 -13.16 23.35 34.47
C SER A 294 -13.04 23.01 32.98
N HIS A 295 -12.49 21.82 32.69
CA HIS A 295 -12.42 21.27 31.33
C HIS A 295 -13.81 20.98 30.74
N ASP A 296 -14.89 21.11 31.53
CA ASP A 296 -16.26 20.78 31.15
C ASP A 296 -16.89 21.82 30.20
N ARG A 297 -16.25 22.99 30.04
CA ARG A 297 -16.67 24.03 29.09
C ARG A 297 -15.91 24.02 27.77
N ALA A 298 -14.95 23.12 27.59
CA ALA A 298 -14.10 23.09 26.41
C ALA A 298 -14.74 22.28 25.27
N LEU A 299 -14.52 22.73 24.03
CA LEU A 299 -14.73 21.90 22.85
C LEU A 299 -13.45 21.13 22.55
N ILE A 300 -13.59 19.82 22.37
CA ILE A 300 -12.45 18.90 22.25
C ILE A 300 -12.21 18.52 20.79
N HIS A 301 -10.97 18.67 20.34
CA HIS A 301 -10.47 18.06 19.11
C HIS A 301 -9.59 16.86 19.46
N CYS A 302 -10.12 15.64 19.30
CA CYS A 302 -9.32 14.42 19.42
C CYS A 302 -8.47 14.24 18.17
N THR A 303 -7.17 13.98 18.36
CA THR A 303 -6.33 13.49 17.27
C THR A 303 -6.60 12.02 17.03
N ARG A 304 -6.25 11.57 15.83
CA ARG A 304 -6.42 10.17 15.43
C ARG A 304 -5.23 9.74 14.59
N GLU A 305 -5.00 8.44 14.56
CA GLU A 305 -4.08 7.83 13.62
C GLU A 305 -4.47 8.21 12.18
N ARG A 306 -3.46 8.46 11.35
CA ARG A 306 -3.65 8.81 9.95
C ARG A 306 -3.18 7.70 9.04
N ARG A 307 -4.04 7.28 8.12
CA ARG A 307 -3.67 6.31 7.07
C ARG A 307 -3.18 7.05 5.85
N GLY A 308 -1.97 6.71 5.41
CA GLY A 308 -1.33 7.39 4.28
C GLY A 308 -0.75 8.75 4.68
N PRO A 309 -0.42 9.61 3.69
CA PRO A 309 0.32 10.86 3.93
C PRO A 309 -0.37 11.82 4.89
N TRP A 310 0.42 12.59 5.66
CA TRP A 310 -0.04 13.75 6.42
C TRP A 310 -0.74 14.79 5.52
N PRO A 311 -1.59 15.69 6.08
CA PRO A 311 -2.08 16.83 5.31
C PRO A 311 -0.91 17.63 4.72
N GLY A 312 -0.96 17.87 3.41
CA GLY A 312 0.09 18.58 2.67
C GLY A 312 1.35 17.77 2.36
N GLN A 313 1.46 16.52 2.82
CA GLN A 313 2.59 15.65 2.51
C GLN A 313 2.39 14.97 1.16
N SER A 314 3.42 14.99 0.31
CA SER A 314 3.40 14.26 -0.96
C SER A 314 3.43 12.74 -0.71
N ILE A 315 2.98 11.95 -1.68
CA ILE A 315 3.07 10.49 -1.58
C ILE A 315 4.53 10.01 -1.51
N ASP A 316 5.45 10.74 -2.15
CA ASP A 316 6.87 10.40 -2.21
C ASP A 316 7.59 10.72 -0.89
N ASP A 317 7.26 11.84 -0.24
CA ASP A 317 7.77 12.15 1.10
C ASP A 317 7.27 11.14 2.14
N TYR A 318 5.99 10.76 2.04
CA TYR A 318 5.43 9.70 2.89
C TYR A 318 6.15 8.38 2.69
N ARG A 319 6.47 8.02 1.45
CA ARG A 319 7.26 6.83 1.16
C ARG A 319 8.67 6.93 1.71
N ASP A 320 9.33 8.06 1.53
CA ASP A 320 10.66 8.28 2.09
C ASP A 320 10.65 8.17 3.61
N ASP A 321 9.63 8.70 4.27
CA ASP A 321 9.51 8.63 5.72
C ASP A 321 9.45 7.18 6.20
N LEU A 322 8.58 6.36 5.60
CA LEU A 322 8.46 4.95 5.96
C LEU A 322 9.70 4.12 5.56
N ILE A 323 10.19 4.34 4.34
CA ILE A 323 11.33 3.60 3.79
C ILE A 323 12.62 3.95 4.52
N TRP A 324 12.78 5.14 5.07
CA TRP A 324 14.01 5.55 5.77
C TRP A 324 13.83 5.72 7.27
N ASP A 325 12.69 5.31 7.82
CA ASP A 325 12.38 5.40 9.26
C ASP A 325 12.60 6.81 9.82
N ARG A 326 12.15 7.83 9.05
CA ARG A 326 12.28 9.22 9.46
C ARG A 326 11.33 9.51 10.62
N PRO A 327 11.60 10.53 11.46
CA PRO A 327 10.73 10.85 12.61
C PRO A 327 9.24 11.08 12.26
N SER A 328 8.93 11.46 11.02
CA SER A 328 7.56 11.67 10.53
C SER A 328 6.84 10.40 10.04
N ALA A 329 7.49 9.24 10.09
CA ALA A 329 6.94 7.94 9.72
C ALA A 329 5.85 7.43 10.69
N ASP A 330 5.93 7.79 11.96
CA ASP A 330 4.91 7.43 12.95
C ASP A 330 3.63 8.21 12.67
N HIS A 331 2.58 7.51 12.26
CA HIS A 331 1.27 8.09 11.96
C HIS A 331 0.22 7.85 13.07
N GLY A 332 0.67 7.48 14.27
CA GLY A 332 -0.17 7.31 15.44
C GLY A 332 -0.86 8.60 15.91
N ALA A 333 -1.83 8.45 16.82
CA ALA A 333 -2.60 9.58 17.35
C ALA A 333 -1.75 10.58 18.15
N LEU A 334 -0.72 10.09 18.88
CA LEU A 334 0.25 10.95 19.56
C LEU A 334 1.11 11.73 18.54
N ALA A 335 1.64 11.07 17.51
CA ALA A 335 2.41 11.74 16.47
C ALA A 335 1.59 12.82 15.74
N ALA A 336 0.30 12.56 15.48
CA ALA A 336 -0.62 13.55 14.95
C ALA A 336 -0.77 14.78 15.88
N LEU A 337 -0.86 14.57 17.20
CA LEU A 337 -0.91 15.65 18.19
C LEU A 337 0.41 16.44 18.21
N LEU A 338 1.55 15.77 18.27
CA LEU A 338 2.86 16.43 18.26
C LEU A 338 3.06 17.24 16.98
N ARG A 339 2.62 16.71 15.83
CA ARG A 339 2.65 17.43 14.55
C ARG A 339 1.79 18.68 14.58
N ILE A 340 0.55 18.60 15.06
CA ILE A 340 -0.35 19.76 15.21
C ILE A 340 0.27 20.85 16.08
N LEU A 341 0.87 20.46 17.22
CA LEU A 341 1.54 21.38 18.13
C LEU A 341 2.77 22.02 17.47
N ALA A 342 3.60 21.24 16.78
CA ALA A 342 4.80 21.72 16.09
C ALA A 342 4.46 22.63 14.90
N SER A 343 3.46 22.28 14.09
CA SER A 343 3.01 23.09 12.95
C SER A 343 2.13 24.28 13.36
N ARG A 344 1.73 24.34 14.63
CA ARG A 344 0.85 25.38 15.20
C ARG A 344 -0.45 25.54 14.41
N GLY A 345 -1.03 24.43 13.94
CA GLY A 345 -2.25 24.48 13.14
C GLY A 345 -3.02 23.17 13.11
N ILE A 346 -4.35 23.24 13.20
CA ILE A 346 -5.24 22.11 12.92
C ILE A 346 -5.82 22.31 11.52
N THR A 347 -5.39 21.48 10.57
CA THR A 347 -5.84 21.56 9.18
C THR A 347 -7.27 21.06 9.02
N ALA A 348 -8.12 21.89 8.43
CA ALA A 348 -9.48 21.50 8.05
C ALA A 348 -9.48 20.41 6.95
N SER A 349 -10.45 19.51 7.00
CA SER A 349 -10.60 18.42 6.03
C SER A 349 -12.05 18.24 5.61
N ALA A 350 -12.25 17.89 4.33
CA ALA A 350 -13.54 17.55 3.77
C ALA A 350 -13.91 16.05 3.97
N ASP A 351 -13.01 15.26 4.57
CA ASP A 351 -13.15 13.81 4.68
C ASP A 351 -14.37 13.42 5.53
N GLY A 352 -15.36 12.81 4.88
CA GLY A 352 -16.60 12.39 5.53
C GLY A 352 -17.62 13.52 5.75
N ILE A 353 -17.37 14.71 5.19
CA ILE A 353 -18.25 15.86 5.26
C ILE A 353 -19.10 15.92 3.99
N ARG A 354 -20.43 15.88 4.14
CA ARG A 354 -21.35 16.01 3.00
C ARG A 354 -21.18 17.40 2.38
N GLY A 355 -21.07 17.45 1.05
CA GLY A 355 -20.82 18.70 0.32
C GLY A 355 -19.34 19.09 0.22
N GLY A 356 -18.42 18.35 0.85
CA GLY A 356 -16.98 18.49 0.61
C GLY A 356 -16.36 19.77 1.16
N VAL A 357 -17.05 20.51 2.03
CA VAL A 357 -16.50 21.71 2.68
C VAL A 357 -15.48 21.29 3.74
N PRO A 358 -14.22 21.75 3.67
CA PRO A 358 -13.24 21.44 4.71
C PRO A 358 -13.61 22.07 6.05
N VAL A 359 -13.63 21.26 7.11
CA VAL A 359 -13.90 21.73 8.47
C VAL A 359 -12.90 21.14 9.47
N VAL A 360 -12.76 21.78 10.62
CA VAL A 360 -12.24 21.12 11.83
C VAL A 360 -13.43 20.69 12.67
N CYS A 361 -13.49 19.38 12.97
CA CYS A 361 -14.51 18.79 13.83
C CYS A 361 -14.04 18.81 15.30
N LEU A 362 -14.94 19.19 16.19
CA LEU A 362 -14.78 19.15 17.64
C LEU A 362 -15.99 18.46 18.28
N THR A 363 -15.89 18.13 19.57
CA THR A 363 -16.99 17.58 20.36
C THR A 363 -17.21 18.41 21.61
N ASP A 364 -18.47 18.60 21.97
CA ASP A 364 -18.89 19.19 23.25
C ASP A 364 -19.10 18.16 24.36
N VAL A 365 -18.66 16.92 24.14
CA VAL A 365 -18.64 15.89 25.18
C VAL A 365 -17.50 16.20 26.16
N PRO A 366 -17.77 16.30 27.47
CA PRO A 366 -16.73 16.56 28.45
C PRO A 366 -15.59 15.54 28.36
N LEU A 367 -14.34 15.99 28.53
CA LEU A 367 -13.15 15.14 28.46
C LEU A 367 -13.25 13.90 29.36
N SER A 368 -13.87 14.05 30.54
CA SER A 368 -14.10 12.97 31.51
C SER A 368 -15.03 11.86 31.00
N ARG A 369 -15.84 12.12 29.97
CA ARG A 369 -16.82 11.20 29.39
C ARG A 369 -16.37 10.61 28.04
N LEU A 370 -15.37 11.20 27.39
CA LEU A 370 -14.92 10.75 26.07
C LEU A 370 -14.40 9.30 26.06
N GLY A 371 -13.84 8.82 27.17
CA GLY A 371 -13.42 7.42 27.30
C GLY A 371 -14.57 6.42 27.04
N GLY A 372 -15.80 6.76 27.42
CA GLY A 372 -16.98 5.91 27.15
C GLY A 372 -17.42 5.89 25.68
N LEU A 373 -16.91 6.83 24.88
CA LEU A 373 -17.13 6.91 23.43
C LEU A 373 -15.96 6.31 22.64
N HIS A 374 -14.86 5.89 23.30
CA HIS A 374 -13.74 5.21 22.66
C HIS A 374 -14.17 3.81 22.18
N ARG A 375 -14.70 3.74 20.96
CA ARG A 375 -15.21 2.49 20.36
C ARG A 375 -14.57 2.25 19.01
N TYR A 376 -14.20 1.00 18.74
CA TYR A 376 -13.72 0.60 17.42
C TYR A 376 -14.89 0.51 16.45
N ARG A 377 -14.85 1.29 15.38
CA ARG A 377 -15.83 1.26 14.29
C ARG A 377 -15.31 0.40 13.16
N ALA A 378 -15.71 -0.87 13.13
CA ALA A 378 -15.28 -1.83 12.11
C ALA A 378 -15.46 -1.33 10.66
N HIS A 379 -16.57 -0.65 10.35
CA HIS A 379 -16.84 -0.11 9.01
C HIS A 379 -15.87 1.03 8.60
N ARG A 380 -15.35 1.79 9.57
CA ARG A 380 -14.27 2.79 9.35
C ARG A 380 -12.88 2.21 9.62
N ARG A 381 -12.82 0.99 10.15
CA ARG A 381 -11.65 0.28 10.64
C ARG A 381 -10.80 1.13 11.60
N ARG A 382 -11.41 1.97 12.44
CA ARG A 382 -10.69 2.90 13.34
C ARG A 382 -11.45 3.14 14.63
N TRP A 383 -10.76 3.66 15.63
CA TRP A 383 -11.34 4.19 16.87
C TRP A 383 -11.86 5.63 16.65
N ASP A 384 -12.99 6.00 17.25
CA ASP A 384 -13.58 7.34 17.05
C ASP A 384 -12.87 8.44 17.86
N PHE A 385 -12.60 8.21 19.15
CA PHE A 385 -11.95 9.18 20.04
C PHE A 385 -10.66 8.61 20.60
N ALA A 386 -9.48 9.00 20.12
CA ALA A 386 -8.24 8.59 20.77
C ALA A 386 -7.99 9.42 22.05
N PRO A 387 -7.25 8.90 23.04
CA PRO A 387 -6.89 9.62 24.28
C PRO A 387 -5.80 10.68 24.06
N PHE A 388 -5.83 11.37 22.92
CA PHE A 388 -4.88 12.41 22.52
C PHE A 388 -5.65 13.54 21.84
N GLY A 389 -5.30 14.78 22.13
CA GLY A 389 -5.96 15.92 21.51
C GLY A 389 -5.76 17.25 22.21
N MET A 390 -6.59 18.21 21.83
CA MET A 390 -6.63 19.55 22.40
C MET A 390 -8.05 19.90 22.81
N GLY A 391 -8.21 20.58 23.95
CA GLY A 391 -9.43 21.25 24.33
C GLY A 391 -9.29 22.75 24.17
N PHE A 392 -10.34 23.41 23.70
CA PHE A 392 -10.38 24.85 23.46
C PHE A 392 -11.54 25.49 24.21
N ASP A 393 -11.35 26.72 24.66
CA ASP A 393 -12.44 27.55 25.15
C ASP A 393 -13.54 27.68 24.09
N ARG A 394 -14.78 27.42 24.50
CA ARG A 394 -15.94 27.38 23.60
C ARG A 394 -16.25 28.76 23.04
N ASP A 395 -16.13 29.81 23.84
CA ASP A 395 -16.51 31.15 23.42
C ASP A 395 -15.47 31.72 22.44
N TRP A 396 -14.18 31.44 22.67
CA TRP A 396 -13.13 31.71 21.68
C TRP A 396 -13.40 31.00 20.34
N LEU A 397 -13.76 29.72 20.37
CA LEU A 397 -14.09 28.99 19.13
C LEU A 397 -15.33 29.56 18.42
N ARG A 398 -16.36 29.94 19.17
CA ARG A 398 -17.56 30.60 18.61
C ARG A 398 -17.21 31.93 17.94
N ALA A 399 -16.29 32.69 18.52
CA ALA A 399 -15.83 33.95 17.96
C ALA A 399 -15.13 33.78 16.61
N ILE A 400 -14.50 32.62 16.35
CA ILE A 400 -13.92 32.27 15.05
C ILE A 400 -14.85 31.44 14.15
N GLY A 401 -16.14 31.38 14.48
CA GLY A 401 -17.16 30.77 13.63
C GLY A 401 -17.46 29.30 13.89
N ALA A 402 -17.00 28.72 15.00
CA ALA A 402 -17.45 27.38 15.38
C ALA A 402 -18.95 27.36 15.72
N ARG A 403 -19.64 26.34 15.23
CA ARG A 403 -21.09 26.13 15.42
C ARG A 403 -21.39 24.66 15.70
N PRO A 404 -22.47 24.35 16.43
CA PRO A 404 -22.92 22.97 16.62
C PRO A 404 -23.42 22.39 15.29
N VAL A 405 -23.24 21.09 15.13
CA VAL A 405 -23.76 20.32 13.99
C VAL A 405 -25.29 20.22 14.03
N ILE A 406 -25.90 20.29 12.85
CA ILE A 406 -27.34 20.13 12.61
C ILE A 406 -27.60 18.68 12.21
N TYR A 407 -28.20 17.92 13.12
CA TYR A 407 -28.55 16.53 12.89
C TYR A 407 -29.90 16.40 12.19
N GLY A 408 -29.94 15.71 11.04
CA GLY A 408 -31.19 15.54 10.29
C GLY A 408 -31.15 14.45 9.22
N ASP A 409 -32.10 14.54 8.30
CA ASP A 409 -32.28 13.68 7.13
C ASP A 409 -32.03 14.46 5.82
N ASP A 410 -32.33 13.85 4.67
CA ASP A 410 -32.14 14.50 3.36
C ASP A 410 -33.05 15.72 3.15
N ALA A 411 -34.26 15.72 3.72
CA ALA A 411 -35.14 16.87 3.69
C ALA A 411 -34.56 18.04 4.50
N SER A 412 -33.94 17.74 5.65
CA SER A 412 -33.23 18.72 6.47
C SER A 412 -32.02 19.30 5.71
N TRP A 413 -31.22 18.44 5.05
CA TRP A 413 -30.11 18.89 4.19
C TRP A 413 -30.57 19.85 3.08
N ASN A 414 -31.65 19.51 2.37
CA ASN A 414 -32.12 20.32 1.25
C ASN A 414 -32.65 21.69 1.68
N ARG A 415 -33.09 21.83 2.93
CA ARG A 415 -33.56 23.10 3.51
C ARG A 415 -32.42 23.99 4.03
N LEU A 416 -31.21 23.46 4.21
CA LEU A 416 -30.08 24.25 4.68
C LEU A 416 -29.54 25.15 3.58
N ASP A 417 -29.27 26.40 3.97
CA ASP A 417 -28.55 27.35 3.13
C ASP A 417 -27.19 26.78 2.73
N PRO A 418 -26.71 27.03 1.49
CA PRO A 418 -25.44 26.49 1.01
C PRO A 418 -24.26 26.76 1.96
N GLY A 419 -24.25 27.94 2.60
CA GLY A 419 -23.22 28.33 3.57
C GLY A 419 -23.29 27.58 4.90
N GLU A 420 -24.40 26.94 5.25
CA GLU A 420 -24.58 26.19 6.51
C GLU A 420 -24.52 24.68 6.32
N ARG A 421 -24.52 24.20 5.08
CA ARG A 421 -24.51 22.76 4.76
C ARG A 421 -23.33 22.01 5.39
N PHE A 422 -22.20 22.66 5.63
CA PHE A 422 -21.08 22.03 6.34
C PHE A 422 -21.42 21.64 7.78
N LEU A 423 -22.46 22.20 8.38
CA LEU A 423 -22.96 21.85 9.71
C LEU A 423 -23.84 20.60 9.70
N PHE A 424 -24.27 20.10 8.54
CA PHE A 424 -25.16 18.95 8.49
C PHE A 424 -24.46 17.64 8.86
N GLN A 425 -25.13 16.84 9.69
CA GLN A 425 -24.79 15.45 9.94
C GLN A 425 -26.06 14.62 9.89
N ARG A 426 -25.97 13.42 9.31
CA ARG A 426 -27.12 12.52 9.31
C ARG A 426 -27.39 12.03 10.74
N ALA A 427 -28.60 12.22 11.26
CA ALA A 427 -28.93 11.91 12.65
C ALA A 427 -28.72 10.42 13.00
N ALA A 428 -29.20 9.54 12.12
CA ALA A 428 -29.01 8.10 12.23
C ALA A 428 -28.84 7.44 10.86
N THR A 429 -28.14 6.30 10.84
CA THR A 429 -28.11 5.44 9.65
C THR A 429 -29.48 4.78 9.43
N THR A 430 -29.82 4.38 8.21
CA THR A 430 -31.12 3.78 7.85
C THR A 430 -31.46 2.52 8.66
N ARG A 431 -30.48 1.94 9.36
CA ARG A 431 -30.65 0.76 10.24
C ARG A 431 -30.67 1.10 11.73
N GLY A 432 -30.69 2.38 12.11
CA GLY A 432 -30.73 2.84 13.51
C GLY A 432 -29.49 2.52 14.36
N ARG A 433 -28.43 1.93 13.78
CA ARG A 433 -27.31 1.35 14.57
C ARG A 433 -26.30 2.36 15.14
N CYS A 434 -26.36 3.62 14.71
CA CYS A 434 -25.45 4.67 15.21
C CYS A 434 -26.24 5.97 15.39
N ALA A 435 -26.39 6.42 16.64
CA ALA A 435 -26.87 7.75 16.99
C ALA A 435 -25.67 8.71 17.04
N TRP A 436 -25.44 9.46 15.96
CA TRP A 436 -24.29 10.38 15.87
C TRP A 436 -24.44 11.60 16.77
N SER A 437 -25.65 11.87 17.29
CA SER A 437 -25.94 12.97 18.19
C SER A 437 -25.26 12.85 19.56
N GLU A 438 -24.85 11.63 19.96
CA GLU A 438 -24.09 11.41 21.20
C GLU A 438 -22.73 12.11 21.17
N GLU A 439 -22.15 12.31 19.99
CA GLU A 439 -20.85 12.96 19.81
C GLU A 439 -20.92 14.47 20.01
N ARG A 440 -22.12 15.09 20.04
CA ARG A 440 -22.33 16.53 20.20
C ARG A 440 -21.33 17.34 19.37
N GLU A 441 -21.28 17.04 18.07
CA GLU A 441 -20.24 17.53 17.18
C GLU A 441 -20.38 19.05 16.95
N TRP A 442 -19.24 19.74 16.89
CA TRP A 442 -19.10 21.13 16.49
C TRP A 442 -18.17 21.20 15.28
N ARG A 443 -18.40 22.18 14.39
CA ARG A 443 -17.56 22.39 13.20
C ARG A 443 -17.17 23.84 13.06
N VAL A 444 -15.97 24.07 12.55
CA VAL A 444 -15.49 25.37 12.08
C VAL A 444 -15.01 25.20 10.64
N ALA A 445 -15.51 26.01 9.71
CA ALA A 445 -15.24 25.92 8.27
C ALA A 445 -13.90 26.55 7.84
N GLN A 446 -12.88 26.40 8.69
CA GLN A 446 -11.52 26.85 8.45
C GLN A 446 -10.54 26.04 9.30
N SER A 447 -9.28 26.03 8.88
CA SER A 447 -8.20 25.52 9.73
C SER A 447 -8.04 26.41 10.97
N ILE A 448 -7.68 25.82 12.10
CA ILE A 448 -7.44 26.58 13.33
C ILE A 448 -5.96 26.92 13.40
N ASP A 449 -5.64 28.21 13.33
CA ASP A 449 -4.29 28.73 13.57
C ASP A 449 -4.02 28.79 15.08
N LEU A 450 -3.16 27.90 15.55
CA LEU A 450 -2.86 27.79 16.98
C LEU A 450 -1.99 28.94 17.47
N THR A 451 -1.38 29.75 16.62
CA THR A 451 -0.65 30.96 17.05
C THR A 451 -1.61 32.02 17.61
N ARG A 452 -2.86 32.03 17.16
CA ARG A 452 -3.92 32.98 17.55
C ARG A 452 -4.73 32.56 18.77
N VAL A 453 -4.53 31.34 19.27
CA VAL A 453 -5.20 30.82 20.46
C VAL A 453 -4.54 31.42 21.72
N PRO A 454 -5.27 32.12 22.60
CA PRO A 454 -4.73 32.61 23.86
C PRO A 454 -4.14 31.50 24.74
N ASP A 455 -3.15 31.84 25.57
CA ASP A 455 -2.47 30.88 26.45
C ASP A 455 -3.41 30.24 27.50
N ASP A 456 -4.52 30.90 27.81
CA ASP A 456 -5.53 30.43 28.76
C ASP A 456 -6.76 29.80 28.06
N ALA A 457 -6.83 29.85 26.73
CA ALA A 457 -7.97 29.39 25.93
C ALA A 457 -7.82 27.95 25.41
N ALA A 458 -6.75 27.23 25.77
CA ALA A 458 -6.60 25.83 25.39
C ALA A 458 -5.82 25.00 26.39
N PHE A 459 -5.95 23.68 26.26
CA PHE A 459 -5.11 22.68 26.92
C PHE A 459 -4.89 21.50 25.99
N VAL A 460 -3.82 20.75 26.24
CA VAL A 460 -3.50 19.50 25.56
C VAL A 460 -3.84 18.34 26.49
N PHE A 461 -4.30 17.21 25.95
CA PHE A 461 -4.47 15.99 26.73
C PHE A 461 -3.83 14.76 26.09
N THR A 462 -3.35 13.85 26.93
CA THR A 462 -2.66 12.61 26.54
C THR A 462 -3.07 11.42 27.40
N ALA A 463 -2.84 10.22 26.88
CA ALA A 463 -3.22 8.97 27.54
C ALA A 463 -2.45 8.67 28.84
N ASP A 464 -1.16 8.99 28.86
CA ASP A 464 -0.23 8.70 29.95
C ASP A 464 0.83 9.78 30.13
N ASP A 465 1.58 9.68 31.23
CA ASP A 465 2.62 10.63 31.62
C ASP A 465 3.79 10.68 30.63
N GLU A 466 4.12 9.57 29.98
CA GLU A 466 5.18 9.52 28.99
C GLU A 466 4.80 10.33 27.75
N SER A 467 3.59 10.11 27.23
CA SER A 467 3.03 10.91 26.15
C SER A 467 2.92 12.39 26.53
N ALA A 468 2.57 12.67 27.79
CA ALA A 468 2.48 14.03 28.32
C ALA A 468 3.86 14.71 28.34
N ALA A 469 4.93 14.00 28.67
CA ALA A 469 6.29 14.54 28.66
C ALA A 469 6.67 15.04 27.26
N PHE A 470 6.32 14.31 26.21
CA PHE A 470 6.55 14.75 24.83
C PHE A 470 5.70 15.95 24.44
N ALA A 471 4.40 15.91 24.75
CA ALA A 471 3.52 17.03 24.47
C ALA A 471 3.97 18.31 25.19
N ARG A 472 4.45 18.22 26.44
CA ARG A 472 4.98 19.36 27.22
C ARG A 472 6.22 19.99 26.59
N TYR A 473 7.00 19.23 25.84
CA TYR A 473 8.18 19.76 25.16
C TYR A 473 7.83 20.73 24.02
N VAL A 474 6.69 20.50 23.36
CA VAL A 474 6.27 21.28 22.17
C VAL A 474 5.05 22.18 22.44
N SER A 475 4.30 21.92 23.51
CA SER A 475 3.08 22.67 23.86
C SER A 475 3.40 23.90 24.71
N ARG A 476 2.79 25.04 24.36
CA ARG A 476 2.71 26.21 25.25
C ARG A 476 1.57 26.15 26.27
N TRP A 477 0.59 25.28 26.03
CA TRP A 477 -0.56 25.08 26.91
C TRP A 477 -0.32 24.00 27.96
N PRO A 478 -1.08 24.01 29.06
CA PRO A 478 -1.09 22.92 30.03
C PRO A 478 -1.37 21.56 29.38
N VAL A 479 -0.67 20.53 29.85
CA VAL A 479 -0.87 19.15 29.39
C VAL A 479 -1.48 18.31 30.51
N VAL A 480 -2.65 17.75 30.23
CA VAL A 480 -3.48 16.95 31.14
C VAL A 480 -3.39 15.46 30.77
N VAL A 481 -3.19 14.59 31.75
CA VAL A 481 -3.24 13.13 31.54
C VAL A 481 -4.65 12.64 31.85
N VAL A 482 -5.27 11.93 30.91
CA VAL A 482 -6.66 11.43 31.08
C VAL A 482 -6.73 10.04 31.74
N GLY A 483 -5.61 9.33 31.85
CA GLY A 483 -5.45 8.12 32.67
C GLY A 483 -6.17 6.85 32.16
N GLU A 484 -6.17 5.80 32.99
CA GLU A 484 -6.57 4.42 32.64
C GLU A 484 -8.02 4.24 32.20
N LYS A 485 -8.91 5.19 32.45
CA LYS A 485 -10.33 5.12 32.04
C LYS A 485 -10.53 4.97 30.52
N TRP A 486 -9.47 5.17 29.74
CA TRP A 486 -9.45 4.97 28.29
C TRP A 486 -8.87 3.62 27.85
N ARG A 487 -8.30 2.82 28.77
CA ARG A 487 -7.66 1.52 28.49
C ARG A 487 -8.63 0.33 28.56
N GLY A 488 -9.84 0.53 29.09
CA GLY A 488 -10.78 -0.53 29.45
C GLY A 488 -11.98 -0.74 28.51
N ALA A 489 -11.89 -0.35 27.24
CA ALA A 489 -12.98 -0.54 26.25
C ALA A 489 -12.55 -1.40 25.07
#